data_AF-G9WNU8-F1
#
_entry.id   AF-G9WNU8-F1
#
_cell.length_a   1.000
_cell.length_b   1.000
_cell.length_c   1.000
_cell.angle_alpha   90.00
_cell.angle_beta   90.00
_cell.angle_gamma   90.00
#
_symmetry.space_group_name_H-M   'P 1'
#
loop_
_entity.id
_entity.type
_entity.pdbx_description
1 polymer ?
#
loop_
_entity_poly.entity_id
_entity_poly.type
_entity_poly.pdbx_seq_one_letter_code
_entity_poly.pdbx_strand_id
1 'polypeptide(L)' 'MLALNGYYDGKQIQTFEQVHAKKNQKLIITVLDEFIEEKPLKASTSARGSLSKYANTNLWNKENNAWNEMVGKKYGST' A
#
# COMPACT_ATOMS: atom_id res chain seq x y z
N MET A 1 27.16 -30.07 13.09
CA MET A 1 26.38 -29.18 12.20
C MET A 1 25.66 -28.20 13.11
N LEU A 2 25.94 -26.90 13.02
CA LEU A 2 25.29 -25.89 13.87
C LEU A 2 24.04 -25.39 13.12
N ALA A 3 22.87 -25.57 13.72
CA ALA A 3 21.63 -25.00 13.21
C ALA A 3 21.37 -23.70 13.95
N LEU A 4 21.10 -22.63 13.20
CA LEU A 4 20.89 -21.31 13.74
C LEU A 4 19.57 -20.77 13.26
N ASN A 5 18.85 -20.16 14.20
CA ASN A 5 17.61 -19.49 13.89
C ASN A 5 17.90 -18.05 13.47
N GLY A 6 17.13 -17.57 12.52
CA GLY A 6 17.22 -16.21 12.01
C GLY A 6 15.94 -15.85 11.27
N TYR A 7 15.80 -14.58 10.94
CA TYR A 7 14.68 -14.09 10.17
C TYR A 7 15.17 -13.42 8.89
N TYR A 8 14.29 -13.39 7.89
CA TYR A 8 14.56 -12.77 6.60
C TYR A 8 13.83 -11.43 6.49
N ASP A 9 14.59 -10.36 6.34
CA ASP A 9 14.07 -8.98 6.26
C ASP A 9 13.84 -8.51 4.81
N GLY A 10 13.60 -9.45 3.88
CA GLY A 10 13.42 -9.14 2.44
C GLY A 10 14.70 -8.78 1.67
N LYS A 11 15.81 -8.48 2.36
CA LYS A 11 17.11 -8.18 1.73
C LYS A 11 18.25 -9.04 2.27
N GLN A 12 18.24 -9.34 3.57
CA GLN A 12 19.32 -10.03 4.26
C GLN A 12 18.73 -11.02 5.27
N ILE A 13 19.43 -12.14 5.47
CA ILE A 13 19.11 -13.08 6.56
C ILE A 13 19.90 -12.62 7.78
N GLN A 14 19.18 -12.24 8.83
CA GLN A 14 19.79 -11.90 10.11
C GLN A 14 19.66 -13.09 11.05
N THR A 15 20.80 -13.59 11.53
CA THR A 15 20.86 -14.64 12.54
C THR A 15 20.78 -14.02 13.93
N PHE A 16 20.07 -14.67 14.85
CA PHE A 16 19.98 -14.18 16.23
C PHE A 16 21.32 -14.30 16.98
N GLU A 17 22.14 -15.28 16.61
CA GLU A 17 23.46 -15.50 17.20
C GLU A 17 24.57 -15.01 16.26
N GLN A 18 25.71 -14.62 16.85
CA GLN A 18 26.90 -14.24 16.09
C GLN A 18 27.54 -15.45 15.40
N VAL A 19 27.42 -15.50 14.07
CA VAL A 19 28.00 -16.56 13.25
C VAL A 19 29.41 -16.18 12.83
N HIS A 20 30.39 -16.94 13.30
CA HIS A 20 31.76 -16.87 12.81
C HIS A 20 31.91 -17.78 11.57
N ALA A 21 31.36 -17.34 10.44
CA ALA A 21 31.50 -18.06 9.18
C ALA A 21 32.94 -17.95 8.65
N LYS A 22 33.58 -19.09 8.34
CA LYS A 22 34.91 -19.13 7.72
C LYS A 22 34.80 -19.14 6.19
N LYS A 23 35.86 -18.71 5.51
CA LYS A 23 35.96 -18.80 4.05
C LYS A 23 35.81 -20.27 3.62
N ASN A 24 34.98 -20.51 2.60
CA ASN A 24 34.63 -21.85 2.06
C ASN A 24 33.76 -22.74 2.98
N GLN A 25 33.02 -22.15 3.93
CA GLN A 25 32.04 -22.91 4.71
C GLN A 25 30.71 -23.02 3.98
N LYS A 26 30.17 -24.24 3.85
CA LYS A 26 28.85 -24.48 3.26
C LYS A 26 27.76 -24.05 4.25
N LEU A 27 26.82 -23.24 3.77
CA LEU A 27 25.62 -22.83 4.50
C LEU A 27 24.39 -23.46 3.83
N ILE A 28 23.44 -23.93 4.65
CA ILE A 28 22.16 -24.46 4.19
C ILE A 28 21.10 -23.62 4.88
N ILE A 29 20.27 -22.95 4.09
CA ILE A 29 19.14 -22.16 4.58
C ILE A 29 17.89 -22.93 4.24
N THR A 30 17.10 -23.27 5.25
CA THR A 30 15.83 -23.96 5.10
C THR A 30 14.75 -23.04 5.62
N VAL A 31 13.77 -22.74 4.77
CA VAL A 31 12.57 -21.98 5.15
C VAL A 31 11.41 -22.98 5.13
N LEU A 32 10.70 -23.09 6.25
CA LEU A 32 9.51 -23.93 6.37
C LEU A 32 8.27 -23.05 6.21
N ASP A 33 7.23 -23.60 5.60
CA ASP A 33 5.97 -22.89 5.34
C ASP A 33 5.28 -22.44 6.64
N GLU A 34 5.52 -23.14 7.75
CA GLU A 34 5.04 -22.76 9.09
C GLU A 34 5.49 -21.36 9.54
N PHE A 35 6.58 -20.83 8.97
CA PHE A 35 7.11 -19.51 9.29
C PHE A 35 6.78 -18.44 8.24
N ILE A 36 5.98 -18.78 7.24
CA ILE A 36 5.52 -17.84 6.22
C ILE A 36 4.12 -17.38 6.63
N GLU A 37 4.03 -16.23 7.28
CA GLU A 37 2.76 -15.51 7.35
C GLU A 37 2.43 -15.01 5.94
N GLU A 38 1.48 -15.66 5.27
CA GLU A 38 0.87 -15.14 4.04
C GLU A 38 0.15 -13.83 4.38
N LYS A 39 0.89 -12.72 4.36
CA LYS A 39 0.30 -11.40 4.44
C LYS A 39 -0.56 -11.25 3.20
N PRO A 40 -1.89 -11.07 3.31
CA PRO A 40 -2.71 -10.83 2.15
C PRO A 40 -2.13 -9.59 1.47
N LEU A 41 -1.72 -9.74 0.22
CA LEU A 41 -1.28 -8.64 -0.62
C LEU A 41 -2.38 -7.59 -0.53
N LYS A 42 -2.12 -6.48 0.18
CA LYS A 42 -3.08 -5.39 0.31
C LYS A 42 -3.46 -5.01 -1.10
N ALA A 43 -4.70 -5.28 -1.49
CA ALA A 43 -5.23 -4.85 -2.76
C ALA A 43 -4.95 -3.36 -2.85
N SER A 44 -4.10 -2.97 -3.81
CA SER A 44 -3.80 -1.58 -4.08
C SER A 44 -5.13 -0.88 -4.37
N THR A 45 -5.67 -0.18 -3.37
CA THR A 45 -6.89 0.60 -3.54
C THR A 45 -6.50 1.78 -4.41
N SER A 46 -6.70 1.62 -5.73
CA SER A 46 -6.55 2.70 -6.68
C SER A 46 -7.29 3.92 -6.16
N ALA A 47 -6.62 5.07 -6.12
CA ALA A 47 -7.26 6.34 -5.76
C ALA A 47 -8.35 6.75 -6.77
N ARG A 48 -8.42 6.08 -7.93
CA ARG A 48 -9.43 6.31 -8.96
C ARG A 48 -10.81 5.87 -8.43
N GLY A 49 -11.67 6.85 -8.16
CA GLY A 49 -13.03 6.62 -7.65
C GLY A 49 -13.17 6.68 -6.13
N SER A 50 -12.13 7.06 -5.38
CA SER A 50 -12.21 7.25 -3.92
C SER A 50 -13.27 8.27 -3.49
N LEU A 51 -13.49 9.30 -4.32
CA LEU A 51 -14.49 10.36 -4.08
C LEU A 51 -15.84 10.08 -4.77
N SER A 52 -16.00 8.95 -5.47
CA SER A 52 -17.24 8.62 -6.18
C SER A 52 -18.45 8.54 -5.26
N LYS A 53 -18.26 8.15 -3.99
CA LYS A 53 -19.30 8.12 -2.96
C LYS A 53 -19.90 9.49 -2.63
N TYR A 54 -19.17 10.57 -2.93
CA TYR A 54 -19.59 11.94 -2.67
C TYR A 54 -20.10 12.65 -3.93
N ALA A 55 -19.97 12.03 -5.10
CA ALA A 55 -20.49 12.57 -6.35
C ALA A 55 -21.98 12.23 -6.48
N ASN A 56 -22.85 13.25 -6.42
CA ASN A 56 -24.28 13.09 -6.66
C ASN A 56 -24.59 13.38 -8.13
N THR A 57 -24.86 12.34 -8.91
CA THR A 57 -25.13 12.43 -10.36
C THR A 57 -26.33 13.31 -10.70
N ASN A 58 -27.31 13.41 -9.79
CA ASN A 58 -28.49 14.25 -9.99
C ASN A 58 -28.19 15.76 -9.93
N LEU A 59 -27.05 16.15 -9.36
CA LEU A 59 -26.63 17.55 -9.23
C LEU A 59 -25.75 18.03 -10.39
N TRP A 60 -25.24 17.14 -11.25
CA TRP A 60 -24.38 17.50 -12.38
C TRP A 60 -25.03 18.53 -13.32
N ASN A 61 -26.33 18.40 -13.60
CA ASN A 61 -27.05 19.37 -14.45
C ASN A 61 -27.15 20.75 -13.80
N LYS A 62 -27.15 20.83 -12.47
CA LYS A 62 -27.19 22.10 -11.72
C LYS A 62 -25.80 22.74 -11.61
N GLU A 63 -24.74 21.94 -11.56
CA GLU A 63 -23.36 22.43 -11.57
C GLU A 63 -23.06 23.25 -12.82
N ASN A 64 -23.61 22.88 -13.98
CA ASN A 64 -23.38 23.59 -15.24
C ASN A 64 -23.85 25.06 -15.21
N ASN A 65 -24.94 25.34 -14.48
CA ASN A 65 -25.49 26.69 -14.34
C ASN A 65 -25.15 27.36 -12.99
N ALA A 66 -24.55 26.63 -12.05
CA ALA A 66 -24.27 27.11 -10.70
C ALA A 66 -23.37 28.37 -10.70
N TRP A 67 -22.40 28.42 -11.61
CA TRP A 67 -21.53 29.59 -11.76
C TRP A 67 -22.30 30.82 -12.26
N ASN A 68 -23.13 30.66 -13.29
CA ASN A 68 -23.91 31.76 -13.85
C ASN A 68 -24.95 32.29 -12.85
N GLU A 69 -25.60 31.39 -12.10
CA GLU A 69 -26.52 31.78 -11.03
C GLU A 69 -25.82 32.53 -9.88
N MET A 70 -24.61 32.10 -9.49
CA MET A 70 -23.86 32.75 -8.41
C MET A 70 -23.35 34.13 -8.85
N VAL A 71 -22.89 34.26 -10.10
CA VAL A 71 -22.50 35.56 -10.69
C VAL A 71 -23.70 36.50 -10.77
N GLY A 72 -24.85 36.01 -11.26
CA GLY A 72 -26.09 36.80 -11.31
C GLY A 72 -26.57 37.27 -9.93
N LYS A 73 -26.41 36.43 -8.89
CA LYS A 73 -26.71 36.82 -7.49
C LYS A 73 -25.72 37.83 -6.92
N LYS A 74 -24.43 37.71 -7.27
CA LYS A 74 -23.36 38.53 -6.67
C LYS A 74 -23.23 39.91 -7.32
N TYR A 75 -23.45 40.00 -8.62
CA TYR A 75 -23.23 41.22 -9.40
C TYR A 75 -24.52 41.84 -9.96
N GLY A 76 -25.66 41.15 -9.83
CA GLY A 76 -26.93 41.54 -10.44
C GLY A 76 -26.92 41.30 -11.95
N SER A 77 -28.02 40.81 -12.50
CA SER A 77 -28.17 40.75 -13.96
C SER A 77 -28.09 42.17 -14.52
N THR A 78 -27.13 42.43 -15.42
CA THR A 78 -27.27 43.50 -16.41
C THR A 78 -28.53 43.34 -17.22
#